data_AF-A0A659UF70-F1
#
_entry.id   AF-A0A659UF70-F1
#
_cell.length_a   1.000
_cell.length_b   1.000
_cell.length_c   1.000
_cell.angle_alpha   90.00
_cell.angle_beta   90.00
_cell.angle_gamma   90.00
#
_symmetry.space_group_name_H-M   'P 1'
#
loop_
_entity.id
_entity.type
_entity.pdbx_description
1 polymer ?
#
loop_
_entity_poly.entity_id
_entity_poly.type
_entity_poly.pdbx_seq_one_letter_code
_entity_poly.pdbx_strand_id
1 'polypeptide(L)'
;GEHRATRAPLLRDAQSYTMTGKRAVRKDLSDSVSADRIGTLMHYHYPTTWNHILVDHAVTFRVLPVSATETAVTTKWLVHKDAVEGVDYDLAELTHVWTETNDQDRRIVEENAFGILS
;
A
#
# COMPACT_ATOMS: atom_id res chain seq x y z
N GLY A 1 -20.07 8.73 5.14
CA GLY A 1 -19.68 7.45 5.78
C GLY A 1 -18.24 7.57 6.21
N GLU A 2 -17.94 7.22 7.46
CA GLU A 2 -16.60 7.37 8.05
C GLU A 2 -15.58 6.35 7.52
N HIS A 3 -16.08 5.21 7.04
CA HIS A 3 -15.28 4.14 6.46
C HIS A 3 -15.81 3.70 5.09
N ARG A 4 -14.92 3.17 4.26
CA ARG A 4 -15.23 2.55 2.96
C ARG A 4 -14.35 1.32 2.75
N ALA A 5 -14.95 0.22 2.31
CA ALA A 5 -14.25 -0.99 1.89
C ALA A 5 -14.65 -1.35 0.46
N THR A 6 -13.69 -1.71 -0.39
CA THR A 6 -13.94 -2.19 -1.75
C THR A 6 -12.84 -3.14 -2.16
N ARG A 7 -13.19 -4.32 -2.67
CA ARG A 7 -12.23 -5.22 -3.32
C ARG A 7 -12.27 -5.01 -4.82
N ALA A 8 -11.13 -4.66 -5.41
CA ALA A 8 -11.02 -4.38 -6.84
C ALA A 8 -9.97 -5.30 -7.49
N PRO A 9 -10.21 -5.75 -8.74
CA PRO A 9 -9.21 -6.48 -9.50
C PRO A 9 -7.99 -5.60 -9.79
N LEU A 10 -6.82 -6.22 -9.94
CA LEU A 10 -5.62 -5.56 -10.44
C LEU A 10 -5.61 -5.56 -11.98
N LEU A 11 -4.68 -4.79 -12.56
CA LEU A 11 -4.54 -4.68 -14.01
C LEU A 11 -4.05 -6.00 -14.61
N ARG A 12 -4.74 -6.47 -15.67
CA ARG A 12 -4.33 -7.62 -16.48
C ARG A 12 -4.08 -8.85 -15.59
N ASP A 13 -2.88 -9.43 -15.68
CA ASP A 13 -2.45 -10.61 -14.94
C ASP A 13 -1.71 -10.29 -13.64
N ALA A 14 -1.70 -9.02 -13.20
CA ALA A 14 -1.05 -8.64 -11.96
C ALA A 14 -1.74 -9.28 -10.74
N GLN A 15 -0.92 -9.77 -9.83
CA GLN A 15 -1.31 -10.40 -8.56
C GLN A 15 -0.95 -9.54 -7.36
N SER A 16 0.09 -8.69 -7.47
CA SER A 16 0.55 -7.84 -6.38
C SER A 16 1.17 -6.53 -6.87
N TYR A 17 1.53 -5.66 -5.93
CA TYR A 17 2.16 -4.36 -6.19
C TYR A 17 3.68 -4.47 -6.32
N THR A 18 4.11 -5.16 -7.36
CA THR A 18 5.52 -5.25 -7.77
C THR A 18 5.66 -4.74 -9.19
N MET A 19 6.88 -4.38 -9.59
CA MET A 19 7.16 -3.96 -10.97
C MET A 19 6.85 -5.05 -12.00
N THR A 20 6.97 -6.32 -11.60
CA THR A 20 6.66 -7.47 -12.46
C THR A 20 5.17 -7.82 -12.47
N GLY A 21 4.40 -7.28 -11.52
CA GLY A 21 3.01 -7.66 -11.25
C GLY A 21 2.87 -9.01 -10.54
N LYS A 22 3.96 -9.75 -10.29
CA LYS A 22 3.92 -11.02 -9.53
C LYS A 22 3.83 -10.76 -8.03
N ARG A 23 3.61 -11.82 -7.25
CA ARG A 23 3.60 -11.76 -5.78
C ARG A 23 4.92 -11.19 -5.25
N ALA A 24 4.85 -10.27 -4.29
CA ALA A 24 6.02 -9.76 -3.57
C ALA A 24 6.49 -10.74 -2.50
N VAL A 25 5.56 -11.48 -1.91
CA VAL A 25 5.83 -12.50 -0.89
C VAL A 25 5.33 -13.87 -1.39
N ARG A 26 6.17 -14.89 -1.29
CA ARG A 26 5.83 -16.27 -1.72
C ARG A 26 4.74 -16.88 -0.83
N LYS A 27 4.77 -16.56 0.47
CA LYS A 27 3.77 -16.98 1.47
C LYS A 27 2.57 -16.03 1.48
N ASP A 28 1.37 -16.59 1.65
CA ASP A 28 0.14 -15.83 1.82
C ASP A 28 0.19 -15.04 3.14
N LEU A 29 -0.43 -13.85 3.16
CA LEU A 29 -0.47 -13.03 4.38
C LEU A 29 -1.25 -13.72 5.51
N SER A 30 -2.22 -14.56 5.18
CA SER A 30 -3.10 -15.25 6.12
C SER A 30 -3.21 -16.73 5.78
N ASP A 31 -3.00 -17.60 6.77
CA ASP A 31 -3.12 -19.05 6.63
C ASP A 31 -4.53 -19.51 6.18
N SER A 32 -5.56 -18.72 6.46
CA SER A 32 -6.96 -19.04 6.17
C SER A 32 -7.48 -18.49 4.84
N VAL A 33 -6.70 -17.67 4.14
CA VAL A 33 -7.15 -16.99 2.92
C VAL A 33 -6.12 -17.19 1.82
N SER A 34 -6.49 -18.00 0.83
CA SER A 34 -5.70 -18.20 -0.38
C SER A 34 -6.60 -18.10 -1.61
N ALA A 35 -6.19 -17.31 -2.58
CA ALA A 35 -6.91 -17.11 -3.84
C ALA A 35 -5.98 -16.54 -4.91
N ASP A 36 -6.09 -17.07 -6.13
CA ASP A 36 -5.41 -16.50 -7.29
C ASP A 36 -6.09 -15.19 -7.71
N ARG A 37 -5.28 -14.16 -8.01
CA ARG A 37 -5.73 -12.86 -8.54
C ARG A 37 -6.95 -12.25 -7.82
N ILE A 38 -7.02 -12.38 -6.49
CA ILE A 38 -8.11 -11.80 -5.65
C ILE A 38 -8.15 -10.26 -5.66
N GLY A 39 -7.13 -9.64 -6.25
CA GLY A 39 -6.98 -8.21 -6.32
C GLY A 39 -6.63 -7.58 -4.98
N THR A 40 -6.97 -6.31 -4.82
CA THR A 40 -6.69 -5.53 -3.61
C THR A 40 -7.98 -5.22 -2.87
N LEU A 41 -8.02 -5.46 -1.56
CA LEU A 41 -9.02 -4.86 -0.70
C LEU A 41 -8.51 -3.47 -0.31
N MET A 42 -9.20 -2.46 -0.80
CA MET A 42 -9.00 -1.07 -0.43
C MET A 42 -9.90 -0.74 0.76
N HIS A 43 -9.30 -0.36 1.88
CA HIS A 43 -10.00 -0.01 3.10
C HIS A 43 -9.59 1.38 3.59
N TYR A 44 -10.56 2.27 3.71
CA TYR A 44 -10.40 3.65 4.16
C TYR A 44 -11.16 3.84 5.46
N HIS A 45 -10.54 4.50 6.43
CA HIS A 45 -11.21 5.02 7.61
C HIS A 45 -10.73 6.44 7.87
N TYR A 46 -11.60 7.40 7.63
CA TYR A 46 -11.27 8.81 7.83
C TYR A 46 -11.22 9.12 9.33
N PRO A 47 -10.36 10.05 9.77
CA PRO A 47 -9.44 10.87 8.96
C PRO A 47 -8.03 10.25 8.78
N THR A 48 -7.78 9.05 9.27
CA THR A 48 -6.40 8.63 9.60
C THR A 48 -5.78 7.62 8.67
N THR A 49 -6.54 6.85 7.89
CA THR A 49 -5.95 5.69 7.20
C THR A 49 -6.61 5.32 5.88
N TRP A 50 -5.78 4.92 4.93
CA TRP A 50 -6.14 4.06 3.83
C TRP A 50 -5.22 2.84 3.81
N ASN A 51 -5.68 1.73 3.25
CA ASN A 51 -4.98 0.45 3.30
C ASN A 51 -5.26 -0.34 2.03
N HIS A 52 -4.26 -1.09 1.60
CA HIS A 52 -4.38 -2.06 0.52
C HIS A 52 -3.99 -3.44 1.05
N ILE A 53 -4.92 -4.39 1.01
CA ILE A 53 -4.71 -5.75 1.48
C ILE A 53 -4.80 -6.70 0.29
N LEU A 54 -3.66 -7.30 -0.07
CA LEU A 54 -3.52 -8.27 -1.14
C LEU A 54 -3.46 -9.68 -0.56
N VAL A 55 -3.29 -10.70 -1.41
CA VAL A 55 -3.19 -12.09 -0.95
C VAL A 55 -1.84 -12.37 -0.25
N ASP A 56 -0.76 -11.73 -0.68
CA ASP A 56 0.60 -12.00 -0.20
C ASP A 56 1.09 -11.03 0.89
N HIS A 57 0.66 -9.77 0.85
CA HIS A 57 1.02 -8.77 1.86
C HIS A 57 -0.05 -7.67 1.96
N ALA A 58 0.06 -6.84 2.99
CA ALA A 58 -0.74 -5.63 3.14
C ALA A 58 0.15 -4.39 3.23
N VAL A 59 -0.36 -3.27 2.73
CA VAL A 59 0.26 -1.96 2.83
C VAL A 59 -0.70 -1.03 3.56
N THR A 60 -0.30 -0.57 4.74
CA THR A 60 -1.12 0.30 5.59
C THR A 60 -0.54 1.70 5.59
N PHE A 61 -1.41 2.71 5.50
CA PHE A 61 -1.02 4.12 5.52
C PHE A 61 -1.68 4.79 6.71
N ARG A 62 -0.91 5.64 7.40
CA ARG A 62 -1.41 6.52 8.45
C ARG A 62 -1.10 7.97 8.09
N VAL A 63 -2.12 8.81 8.16
CA VAL A 63 -2.06 10.25 7.92
C VAL A 63 -2.20 10.97 9.26
N LEU A 64 -1.24 11.82 9.60
CA LEU A 64 -1.31 12.67 10.78
C LEU A 64 -1.00 14.13 10.40
N PRO A 65 -1.85 15.09 10.79
CA PRO A 65 -1.53 16.50 10.59
C PRO A 65 -0.33 16.88 11.46
N VAL A 66 0.62 17.63 10.90
CA VAL A 66 1.77 18.20 11.61
C VAL A 66 1.59 19.69 11.81
N SER A 67 1.20 20.40 10.74
CA SER A 67 0.86 21.83 10.76
C SER A 67 -0.22 22.12 9.72
N ALA A 68 -0.56 23.39 9.50
CA ALA A 68 -1.53 23.78 8.46
C ALA A 68 -1.08 23.40 7.03
N THR A 69 0.22 23.23 6.80
CA THR A 69 0.82 22.94 5.49
C THR A 69 1.68 21.68 5.48
N GLU A 70 1.70 20.90 6.57
CA GLU A 70 2.53 19.71 6.69
C GLU A 70 1.73 18.52 7.20
N THR A 71 1.96 17.36 6.59
CA THR A 71 1.30 16.10 6.93
C THR A 71 2.33 14.98 7.01
N ALA A 72 2.30 14.20 8.08
CA ALA A 72 3.10 13.00 8.20
C ALA A 72 2.32 11.79 7.65
N VAL A 73 2.83 11.19 6.58
CA VAL A 73 2.35 9.91 6.05
C VAL A 73 3.30 8.80 6.48
N THR A 74 2.79 7.79 7.19
CA THR A 74 3.56 6.59 7.58
C THR A 74 3.02 5.39 6.81
N THR A 75 3.87 4.76 5.99
CA THR A 75 3.55 3.50 5.30
C THR A 75 4.21 2.33 6.01
N LYS A 76 3.47 1.22 6.17
CA LYS A 76 4.00 -0.05 6.66
C LYS A 76 3.61 -1.18 5.73
N TRP A 77 4.56 -2.07 5.47
CA TRP A 77 4.35 -3.32 4.76
C TRP A 77 4.23 -4.44 5.79
N LEU A 78 3.14 -5.19 5.72
CA LEU A 78 2.85 -6.30 6.61
C LEU A 78 2.91 -7.59 5.79
N VAL A 79 3.78 -8.50 6.21
CA VAL A 79 3.93 -9.83 5.63
C VAL A 79 3.52 -10.88 6.66
N HIS A 80 3.40 -12.13 6.25
CA HIS A 80 3.19 -13.22 7.19
C HIS A 80 4.31 -13.24 8.26
N LYS A 81 3.97 -13.47 9.53
CA LYS A 81 4.94 -13.47 10.65
C LYS A 81 6.11 -14.45 10.47
N ASP A 82 5.87 -15.53 9.73
CA ASP A 82 6.83 -16.59 9.43
C ASP A 82 7.38 -16.49 8.00
N ALA A 83 7.25 -15.32 7.33
CA ALA A 83 7.93 -15.04 6.08
C ALA A 83 9.33 -14.50 6.39
N VAL A 84 10.34 -15.02 5.68
CA VAL A 84 11.75 -14.69 5.92
C VAL A 84 12.29 -13.87 4.75
N GLU A 85 12.88 -12.71 5.03
CA GLU A 85 13.57 -11.88 4.03
C GLU A 85 14.70 -12.67 3.33
N GLY A 86 14.83 -12.49 2.02
CA GLY A 86 15.78 -13.22 1.17
C GLY A 86 15.35 -14.65 0.83
N VAL A 87 14.30 -15.18 1.47
CA VAL A 87 13.74 -16.51 1.19
C VAL A 87 12.32 -16.40 0.65
N ASP A 88 11.43 -15.73 1.37
CA ASP A 88 10.02 -15.59 0.98
C ASP A 88 9.75 -14.29 0.23
N TYR A 89 10.55 -13.25 0.48
CA TYR A 89 10.44 -11.95 -0.18
C TYR A 89 11.80 -11.25 -0.29
N ASP A 90 11.94 -10.40 -1.29
CA ASP A 90 13.01 -9.41 -1.38
C ASP A 90 12.49 -8.05 -0.92
N LEU A 91 13.23 -7.37 -0.04
CA LEU A 91 12.75 -6.12 0.57
C LEU A 91 12.65 -4.98 -0.44
N ALA A 92 13.57 -4.92 -1.40
CA ALA A 92 13.55 -3.89 -2.43
C ALA A 92 12.34 -4.08 -3.34
N GLU A 93 12.09 -5.31 -3.82
CA GLU A 93 10.91 -5.60 -4.65
C GLU A 93 9.60 -5.33 -3.90
N LEU A 94 9.48 -5.75 -2.63
CA LEU A 94 8.29 -5.56 -1.80
C LEU A 94 7.93 -4.08 -1.61
N THR A 95 8.94 -3.20 -1.47
CA THR A 95 8.72 -1.80 -1.09
C THR A 95 8.78 -0.82 -2.26
N HIS A 96 9.36 -1.22 -3.40
CA HIS A 96 9.69 -0.30 -4.49
C HIS A 96 8.48 0.48 -5.01
N VAL A 97 7.41 -0.20 -5.45
CA VAL A 97 6.26 0.46 -6.10
C VAL A 97 5.65 1.54 -5.20
N TRP A 98 5.40 1.22 -3.93
CA TRP A 98 4.78 2.17 -3.01
C TRP A 98 5.75 3.23 -2.49
N THR A 99 7.05 2.95 -2.41
CA THR A 99 8.07 3.97 -2.12
C THR A 99 8.09 5.03 -3.21
N GLU A 100 8.15 4.61 -4.48
CA GLU A 100 8.15 5.53 -5.62
C GLU A 100 6.81 6.28 -5.75
N THR A 101 5.68 5.57 -5.55
CA THR A 101 4.34 6.19 -5.60
C THR A 101 4.18 7.26 -4.51
N ASN A 102 4.60 6.97 -3.28
CA ASN A 102 4.53 7.94 -2.19
C ASN A 102 5.39 9.19 -2.43
N ASP A 103 6.58 9.03 -3.02
CA ASP A 103 7.43 10.18 -3.36
C ASP A 103 6.79 11.05 -4.46
N GLN A 104 6.19 10.42 -5.47
CA GLN A 104 5.45 11.13 -6.52
C GLN A 104 4.25 11.89 -5.94
N ASP A 105 3.45 11.22 -5.09
CA ASP A 105 2.29 11.83 -4.43
C ASP A 105 2.70 13.01 -3.54
N ARG A 106 3.80 12.89 -2.78
CA ARG A 106 4.34 13.99 -1.97
C ARG A 106 4.59 15.23 -2.82
N ARG A 107 5.31 15.09 -3.94
CA ARG A 107 5.65 16.22 -4.83
C ARG A 107 4.38 16.87 -5.39
N ILE A 108 3.40 16.06 -5.82
CA ILE A 108 2.13 16.56 -6.34
C ILE A 108 1.37 17.36 -5.27
N VAL A 109 1.31 16.84 -4.03
CA VAL A 109 0.63 17.51 -2.92
C VAL A 109 1.33 18.81 -2.52
N GLU A 110 2.65 18.82 -2.48
CA GLU A 110 3.46 20.01 -2.17
C GLU A 110 3.28 21.11 -3.23
N GLU A 111 3.34 20.76 -4.52
CA GLU A 111 3.10 21.71 -5.63
C GLU A 111 1.66 22.27 -5.59
N ASN A 112 0.67 21.42 -5.30
CA ASN A 112 -0.69 21.88 -5.13
C ASN A 112 -0.85 22.83 -3.94
N ALA A 113 -0.20 22.54 -2.80
CA ALA A 113 -0.19 23.43 -1.64
C ALA A 113 0.47 24.78 -1.95
N PHE A 114 1.57 24.78 -2.70
CA PHE A 114 2.21 26.01 -3.17
C PHE A 114 1.26 26.84 -4.04
N GLY A 115 0.58 26.21 -5.00
CA GLY A 115 -0.38 26.89 -5.88
C GLY A 115 -1.57 27.51 -5.14
N ILE A 116 -2.01 26.90 -4.03
CA ILE A 116 -3.10 27.42 -3.17
C ILE A 116 -2.67 28.66 -2.37
N LEU A 117 -1.38 28.82 -2.08
CA LEU A 117 -0.84 29.93 -1.29
C LEU A 117 -0.51 31.19 -2.12
N SER A 118 -0.55 31.10 -3.46
CA SER A 118 -0.32 32.22 -4.37
C SER A 118 -1.57 33.08 -4.57
#